data_AF-A0A349SCV4-F1
#
_entry.id   AF-A0A349SCV4-F1
#
_cell.length_a   1.000
_cell.length_b   1.000
_cell.length_c   1.000
_cell.angle_alpha   90.00
_cell.angle_beta   90.00
_cell.angle_gamma   90.00
#
_symmetry.space_group_name_H-M   'P 1'
#
loop_
_entity.id
_entity.type
_entity.pdbx_description
1 polymer ?
#
loop_
_entity_poly.entity_id
_entity_poly.type
_entity_poly.pdbx_seq_one_letter_code
_entity_poly.pdbx_strand_id
1 'polypeptide(L)'
;MGQAMSNLQHANLSESFDAATATPESNNRYQDFLDAYFPLKEGSHHDVAQYRVYFDRLIAHLSSGRCVGLSNPSSLVEFGGDRECPSLISLASQGHQIELHFA
;
A
#
# COMPACT_ATOMS: atom_id res chain seq x y z
N MET A 1 -14.45 -36.51 21.08
CA MET A 1 -13.27 -36.86 20.24
C MET A 1 -13.60 -36.40 18.82
N GLY A 2 -12.82 -35.68 18.02
CA GLY A 2 -11.52 -35.04 18.12
C GLY A 2 -11.35 -34.19 16.84
N GLN A 3 -10.98 -32.93 17.03
CA GLN A 3 -10.18 -32.04 16.17
C GLN A 3 -10.08 -32.33 14.67
N ALA A 4 -10.47 -31.35 13.84
CA ALA A 4 -9.92 -31.14 12.50
C ALA A 4 -9.33 -29.72 12.45
N MET A 5 -8.02 -29.64 12.69
CA MET A 5 -7.19 -28.51 12.30
C MET A 5 -7.09 -28.52 10.77
N SER A 6 -7.28 -27.37 10.12
CA SER A 6 -6.93 -27.18 8.72
C SER A 6 -6.29 -25.80 8.57
N ASN A 7 -5.01 -25.80 8.92
CA ASN A 7 -3.86 -25.21 8.24
C ASN A 7 -4.05 -23.86 7.53
N LEU A 8 -3.51 -22.82 8.18
CA LEU A 8 -2.87 -21.67 7.52
C LEU A 8 -1.92 -22.16 6.42
N GLN A 9 -2.30 -22.01 5.16
CA GLN A 9 -1.36 -21.91 4.05
C GLN A 9 -2.11 -21.52 2.78
N HIS A 10 -2.11 -20.21 2.53
CA HIS A 10 -1.70 -19.56 1.28
C HIS A 10 -2.25 -18.12 1.33
N ALA A 11 -1.51 -17.22 1.98
CA ALA A 11 -1.58 -15.80 1.70
C ALA A 11 -1.03 -15.61 0.27
N ASN A 12 -1.84 -15.95 -0.73
CA ASN A 12 -1.51 -15.72 -2.12
C ASN A 12 -1.99 -14.32 -2.46
N LEU A 13 -1.13 -13.31 -2.20
CA LEU A 13 -1.29 -11.98 -2.79
C LEU A 13 -0.84 -12.06 -4.26
N SER A 14 -1.54 -12.88 -5.03
CA SER A 14 -1.39 -12.99 -6.48
C SER A 14 -2.79 -12.99 -7.10
N GLU A 15 -3.62 -12.06 -6.66
CA GLU A 15 -4.72 -11.59 -7.48
C GLU A 15 -4.14 -10.46 -8.32
N SER A 16 -3.81 -10.81 -9.56
CA SER A 16 -3.52 -9.86 -10.62
C SER A 16 -4.62 -8.80 -10.60
N PHE A 17 -4.26 -7.57 -10.21
CA PHE A 17 -5.14 -6.42 -10.31
C PHE A 17 -5.26 -6.06 -11.79
N ASP A 18 -6.12 -6.79 -12.51
CA ASP A 18 -6.65 -6.34 -13.78
C ASP A 18 -7.40 -5.02 -13.51
N ALA A 19 -6.74 -3.90 -13.76
CA ALA A 19 -7.28 -2.54 -13.61
C ALA A 19 -8.59 -2.31 -14.40
N ALA A 20 -8.96 -3.25 -15.28
CA ALA A 20 -10.19 -3.23 -16.07
C ALA A 20 -11.46 -3.66 -15.29
N THR A 21 -11.35 -4.29 -14.10
CA THR A 21 -12.50 -4.67 -13.26
C THR A 21 -12.44 -4.08 -11.85
N ALA A 22 -11.87 -2.87 -11.70
CA ALA A 22 -11.93 -2.14 -10.44
C ALA A 22 -13.33 -1.54 -10.24
N THR A 23 -14.26 -2.32 -9.66
CA THR A 23 -15.41 -1.69 -8.98
C THR A 23 -14.87 -0.81 -7.84
N PRO A 24 -15.48 0.36 -7.57
CA PRO A 24 -15.02 1.26 -6.50
C PRO A 24 -15.00 0.58 -5.12
N GLU A 25 -15.77 -0.50 -4.95
CA GLU A 25 -15.84 -1.29 -3.70
C GLU A 25 -14.55 -2.06 -3.42
N SER A 26 -13.84 -2.56 -4.45
CA SER A 26 -12.60 -3.30 -4.27
C SER A 26 -11.43 -2.37 -3.92
N ASN A 27 -11.37 -1.18 -4.53
CA ASN A 27 -10.27 -0.22 -4.32
C ASN A 27 -10.25 0.32 -2.89
N ASN A 28 -11.43 0.50 -2.30
CA ASN A 28 -11.63 1.01 -0.96
C ASN A 28 -10.98 0.09 0.11
N ARG A 29 -10.89 -1.21 -0.17
CA ARG A 29 -10.35 -2.21 0.77
C ARG A 29 -8.81 -2.17 0.88
N TYR A 30 -8.12 -1.86 -0.22
CA TYR A 30 -6.65 -1.70 -0.21
C TYR A 30 -6.23 -0.45 0.52
N GLN A 31 -6.94 0.65 0.30
CA GLN A 31 -6.67 1.92 0.96
C GLN A 31 -6.95 1.85 2.46
N ASP A 32 -7.99 1.13 2.89
CA ASP A 32 -8.28 0.86 4.31
C ASP A 32 -7.18 0.01 4.97
N PHE A 33 -6.69 -1.02 4.27
CA PHE A 33 -5.56 -1.82 4.75
C PHE A 33 -4.28 -0.97 4.89
N LEU A 34 -3.99 -0.11 3.90
CA LEU A 34 -2.87 0.82 3.99
C LEU A 34 -3.02 1.78 5.17
N ASP A 35 -4.22 2.32 5.41
CA ASP A 35 -4.47 3.21 6.55
C ASP A 35 -4.26 2.49 7.90
N ALA A 36 -4.66 1.23 8.00
CA ALA A 36 -4.52 0.43 9.22
C ALA A 36 -3.07 0.03 9.54
N TYR A 37 -2.28 -0.39 8.54
CA TYR A 37 -0.93 -0.94 8.74
C TYR A 37 0.20 0.05 8.42
N PHE A 38 -0.06 0.99 7.51
CA PHE A 38 0.87 1.98 6.98
C PHE A 38 0.27 3.40 7.01
N PRO A 39 -0.27 3.87 8.14
CA PRO A 39 -1.00 5.13 8.19
C PRO A 39 -0.14 6.29 7.69
N LEU A 40 -0.77 7.22 6.97
CA LEU A 40 -0.17 8.52 6.64
C LEU A 40 -0.04 9.37 7.90
N LYS A 41 0.91 10.32 7.90
CA LYS A 41 1.02 11.30 8.99
C LYS A 41 -0.26 12.10 9.18
N GLU A 42 -0.98 12.36 8.09
CA GLU A 42 -2.22 13.11 8.07
C GLU A 42 -3.03 12.78 6.82
N GLY A 43 -4.34 12.68 6.95
CA GLY A 43 -5.22 12.25 5.87
C GLY A 43 -5.26 10.73 5.74
N SER A 44 -5.73 10.25 4.59
CA SER A 44 -5.92 8.82 4.34
C SER A 44 -5.48 8.45 2.92
N HIS A 45 -5.06 7.20 2.74
CA HIS A 45 -4.71 6.62 1.44
C HIS A 45 -5.85 6.71 0.41
N HIS A 46 -7.09 6.91 0.87
CA HIS A 46 -8.28 7.18 0.07
C HIS A 46 -8.21 8.49 -0.72
N ASP A 47 -7.59 9.54 -0.16
CA ASP A 47 -7.51 10.86 -0.80
C ASP A 47 -6.25 11.03 -1.67
N VAL A 48 -5.39 10.01 -1.71
CA VAL A 48 -4.11 10.07 -2.44
C VAL A 48 -4.36 10.02 -3.94
N ALA A 49 -3.91 11.08 -4.62
CA ALA A 49 -3.89 11.16 -6.07
C ALA A 49 -2.62 10.52 -6.66
N GLN A 50 -1.48 10.62 -5.98
CA GLN A 50 -0.21 10.07 -6.48
C GLN A 50 0.78 9.74 -5.35
N TYR A 51 1.57 8.68 -5.52
CA TYR A 51 2.70 8.38 -4.64
C TYR A 51 4.02 8.77 -5.31
N ARG A 52 4.96 9.30 -4.53
CA ARG A 52 6.30 9.68 -4.94
C ARG A 52 7.31 9.27 -3.88
N VAL A 53 8.57 9.12 -4.26
CA VAL A 53 9.65 8.85 -3.31
C VAL A 53 10.62 10.03 -3.27
N TYR A 54 10.77 10.62 -2.09
CA TYR A 54 11.65 11.78 -1.87
C TYR A 54 12.54 11.58 -0.65
N PHE A 55 13.85 11.78 -0.81
CA PHE A 55 14.85 11.48 0.24
C PHE A 55 14.62 10.12 0.93
N ASP A 56 14.40 9.06 0.13
CA ASP A 56 14.21 7.70 0.65
C ASP A 56 12.95 7.55 1.52
N ARG A 57 11.92 8.37 1.25
CA ARG A 57 10.65 8.35 1.97
C ARG A 57 9.49 8.38 1.00
N LEU A 58 8.44 7.63 1.33
CA LEU A 58 7.18 7.69 0.60
C LEU A 58 6.46 9.00 0.90
N ILE A 59 6.12 9.72 -0.15
CA ILE A 59 5.31 10.93 -0.14
C ILE A 59 4.02 10.65 -0.92
N ALA A 60 2.90 10.72 -0.22
CA ALA A 60 1.58 10.67 -0.80
C ALA A 60 1.08 12.08 -1.11
N HIS A 61 0.81 12.36 -2.37
CA HIS A 61 0.21 13.59 -2.83
C HIS A 61 -1.32 13.44 -2.77
N LEU A 62 -1.93 14.18 -1.86
CA LEU A 62 -3.38 14.21 -1.67
C LEU A 62 -4.04 15.01 -2.78
N SER A 63 -5.28 14.66 -3.10
CA SER A 63 -6.11 15.35 -4.11
C SER A 63 -6.36 16.82 -3.74
N SER A 64 -6.30 17.13 -2.44
CA SER A 64 -6.32 18.50 -1.90
C SER A 64 -5.08 19.33 -2.25
N GLY A 65 -4.06 18.74 -2.90
CA GLY A 65 -2.79 19.38 -3.27
C GLY A 65 -1.71 19.34 -2.19
N ARG A 66 -1.99 18.76 -1.03
CA ARG A 66 -1.04 18.61 0.08
C ARG A 66 -0.21 17.34 -0.07
N CYS A 67 1.05 17.39 0.35
CA CYS A 67 1.94 16.23 0.35
C CYS A 67 2.13 15.74 1.77
N VAL A 68 1.83 14.47 2.03
CA VAL A 68 1.96 13.84 3.34
C VAL A 68 2.84 12.59 3.24
N GLY A 69 3.68 12.36 4.24
CA GLY A 69 4.47 11.14 4.31
C GLY A 69 3.76 10.06 5.11
N LEU A 70 4.32 8.85 5.12
CA LEU A 70 3.96 7.83 6.10
C LEU A 70 4.18 8.34 7.53
N SER A 71 3.31 7.94 8.45
CA SER A 71 3.45 8.21 9.88
C SER A 71 4.77 7.66 10.41
N ASN A 72 5.12 6.44 9.97
CA ASN A 72 6.42 5.84 10.19
C ASN A 72 7.24 5.81 8.89
N PRO A 73 8.23 6.72 8.71
CA PRO A 73 8.96 6.85 7.45
C PRO A 73 9.87 5.63 7.15
N SER A 74 10.31 4.91 8.18
CA SER A 74 11.13 3.69 8.04
C SER A 74 10.34 2.48 7.53
N SER A 75 9.05 2.64 7.28
CA SER A 75 8.22 1.57 6.71
C SER A 75 8.39 1.44 5.19
N LEU A 76 9.02 2.42 4.52
CA LEU A 76 9.46 2.24 3.14
C LEU A 76 10.72 1.37 3.14
N VAL A 77 10.67 0.26 2.39
CA VAL A 77 11.81 -0.65 2.23
C VAL A 77 12.52 -0.39 0.92
N GLU A 78 11.75 -0.34 -0.18
CA GLU A 78 12.28 -0.19 -1.52
C GLU A 78 11.26 0.49 -2.44
N PHE A 79 11.74 1.07 -3.52
CA PHE A 79 10.91 1.48 -4.65
C PHE A 79 11.60 1.10 -5.96
N GLY A 80 10.81 0.82 -6.98
CA GLY A 80 11.27 0.55 -8.34
C GLY A 80 10.70 1.55 -9.34
N GLY A 81 11.47 1.82 -10.39
CA GLY A 81 11.11 2.80 -11.42
C GLY A 81 11.61 4.21 -11.10
N ASP A 82 10.83 5.23 -11.47
CA ASP A 82 11.18 6.63 -11.25
C ASP A 82 10.79 7.12 -9.84
N ARG A 83 11.48 8.13 -9.32
CA ARG A 83 11.17 8.69 -7.99
C ARG A 83 9.87 9.50 -8.00
N GLU A 84 9.56 10.18 -9.10
CA GLU A 84 8.35 10.98 -9.24
C GLU A 84 7.12 10.12 -9.59
N CYS A 85 7.34 9.01 -10.29
CA CYS A 85 6.34 8.03 -10.66
C CYS A 85 6.90 6.61 -10.46
N PRO A 86 6.96 6.11 -9.21
CA PRO A 86 7.45 4.77 -8.94
C PRO A 86 6.50 3.73 -9.54
N SER A 87 7.06 2.76 -10.25
CA SER A 87 6.32 1.61 -10.78
C SER A 87 6.11 0.54 -9.70
N LEU A 88 6.95 0.55 -8.66
CA LEU A 88 6.87 -0.37 -7.53
C LEU A 88 7.18 0.37 -6.24
N ILE A 89 6.43 0.08 -5.17
CA ILE A 89 6.73 0.55 -3.81
C ILE A 89 6.55 -0.62 -2.85
N SER A 90 7.62 -0.97 -2.13
CA SER A 90 7.62 -2.04 -1.14
C SER A 90 7.63 -1.43 0.27
N LEU A 91 6.61 -1.76 1.05
CA LEU A 91 6.42 -1.27 2.41
C LEU A 91 6.48 -2.43 3.40
N ALA A 92 7.16 -2.23 4.53
CA ALA A 92 7.18 -3.17 5.64
C ALA A 92 6.93 -2.48 6.99
N SER A 93 6.05 -3.04 7.82
CA SER A 93 5.71 -2.52 9.13
C SER A 93 5.34 -3.66 10.08
N GLN A 94 6.02 -3.73 11.23
CA GLN A 94 5.66 -4.61 12.37
C GLN A 94 5.29 -6.06 11.93
N GLY A 95 6.05 -6.65 11.00
CA GLY A 95 5.85 -8.02 10.51
C GLY A 95 4.95 -8.18 9.28
N HIS A 96 4.41 -7.10 8.73
CA HIS A 96 3.66 -7.09 7.47
C HIS A 96 4.52 -6.47 6.38
N GLN A 97 4.64 -7.13 5.24
CA GLN A 97 5.27 -6.59 4.04
C GLN A 97 4.26 -6.62 2.90
N ILE A 98 4.17 -5.53 2.16
CA ILE A 98 3.31 -5.39 0.99
C ILE A 98 4.08 -4.73 -0.13
N GLU A 99 3.65 -4.99 -1.36
CA GLU A 99 4.23 -4.43 -2.56
C GLU A 99 3.11 -3.84 -3.41
N LEU A 100 3.26 -2.56 -3.73
CA LEU A 100 2.32 -1.78 -4.54
C LEU A 100 2.90 -1.68 -5.94
N HIS A 101 2.23 -2.29 -6.91
CA HIS A 101 2.61 -2.23 -8.32
C HIS A 101 1.72 -1.22 -9.04
N PHE A 102 2.34 -0.24 -9.69
CA PHE A 102 1.68 0.77 -10.50
C PHE A 102 1.98 0.47 -11.98
N ALA A 103 0.92 0.24 -12.77
CA ALA A 103 0.99 -0.08 -14.20
C ALA A 103 0.87 1.17 -15.08
#